data_AF-A0A2X0QVX4-F1
#
_entry.id   AF-A0A2X0QVX4-F1
#
_cell.length_a   1.000
_cell.length_b   1.000
_cell.length_c   1.000
_cell.angle_alpha   90.00
_cell.angle_beta   90.00
_cell.angle_gamma   90.00
#
_symmetry.space_group_name_H-M   'P 1'
#
loop_
_entity.id
_entity.type
_entity.pdbx_description
1 polymer ?
#
loop_
_entity_poly.entity_id
_entity_poly.type
_entity_poly.pdbx_seq_one_letter_code
_entity_poly.pdbx_strand_id
1 'polypeptide(L)'
;MVDDLILMVAYAICRNPEIFTRVNTFTENAALNGHRLNIYDDLGMEQRMGLYETLKLARYLPKLTFCLFEQTGLTSSISHLREYQMECEVTHTVFIREYSAWHPGSGWVTKGNLDLLGRTLL
;
A
#
# COMPACT_ATOMS: atom_id res chain seq x y z
N MET A 1 -5.42 -2.11 6.24
CA MET A 1 -5.92 -1.39 5.04
C MET A 1 -4.76 -1.04 4.13
N VAL A 2 -5.03 -0.63 2.87
CA VAL A 2 -3.98 -0.14 1.96
C VAL A 2 -3.32 1.11 2.54
N ASP A 3 -4.08 1.97 3.21
CA ASP A 3 -3.56 3.17 3.86
C ASP A 3 -2.48 2.86 4.93
N ASP A 4 -2.64 1.77 5.68
CA ASP A 4 -1.65 1.34 6.68
C ASP A 4 -0.33 0.92 6.03
N LEU A 5 -0.42 0.26 4.87
CA LEU A 5 0.75 -0.13 4.10
C LEU A 5 1.49 1.11 3.61
N ILE A 6 0.78 2.08 3.05
CA ILE A 6 1.36 3.33 2.57
C ILE A 6 1.97 4.11 3.73
N LEU A 7 1.27 4.19 4.88
CA LEU A 7 1.76 4.87 6.07
C LEU A 7 3.04 4.21 6.60
N MET A 8 3.10 2.87 6.59
CA MET A 8 4.29 2.13 6.97
C MET A 8 5.46 2.42 6.03
N VAL A 9 5.24 2.48 4.71
CA VAL A 9 6.28 2.85 3.74
C VAL A 9 6.75 4.28 3.99
N ALA A 10 5.82 5.23 4.12
CA ALA A 10 6.13 6.63 4.35
C ALA A 10 6.93 6.86 5.64
N TYR A 11 6.59 6.15 6.72
CA TYR A 11 7.26 6.25 8.01
C TYR A 11 8.55 5.41 8.04
N ALA A 12 8.47 4.09 7.89
CA ALA A 12 9.60 3.21 8.15
C ALA A 12 10.68 3.25 7.04
N ILE A 13 10.28 3.45 5.78
CA ILE A 13 11.18 3.38 4.62
C ILE A 13 11.60 4.78 4.18
N CYS A 14 10.62 5.61 3.82
CA CYS A 14 10.88 6.93 3.24
C CYS A 14 11.28 7.98 4.29
N ARG A 15 10.98 7.73 5.57
CA ARG A 15 11.16 8.68 6.67
C ARG A 15 10.61 10.07 6.31
N ASN A 16 9.41 10.09 5.75
CA ASN A 16 8.79 11.32 5.28
C ASN A 16 8.66 12.33 6.45
N PRO A 17 9.19 13.56 6.31
CA PRO A 17 9.31 14.51 7.42
C PRO A 17 7.95 15.01 7.92
N GLU A 18 6.95 15.13 7.04
CA GLU A 18 5.59 15.56 7.42
C GLU A 18 4.93 14.49 8.29
N ILE A 19 5.07 13.22 7.90
CA ILE A 19 4.56 12.08 8.67
C ILE A 19 5.31 11.95 10.00
N PHE A 20 6.64 12.07 10.00
CA PHE A 20 7.44 12.05 11.24
C PHE A 20 7.03 13.14 12.23
N THR A 21 6.89 14.37 11.72
CA THR A 21 6.45 15.51 12.53
C THR A 21 5.07 15.22 13.12
N ARG A 22 4.15 14.69 12.32
CA ARG A 22 2.79 14.37 12.77
C ARG A 22 2.77 13.25 13.81
N VAL A 23 3.53 12.17 13.62
CA VAL A 23 3.65 11.08 14.60
C VAL A 23 4.21 11.60 15.94
N ASN A 24 5.21 12.48 15.91
CA ASN A 24 5.77 13.08 17.13
C ASN A 24 4.79 14.02 17.86
N THR A 25 3.72 14.49 17.21
CA THR A 25 2.64 15.21 17.92
C THR A 25 1.72 14.28 18.73
N PHE A 26 1.71 12.98 18.42
CA PHE A 26 0.82 12.00 19.05
C PHE A 26 1.52 11.08 20.04
N THR A 27 2.80 10.85 19.81
CA THR A 27 3.63 9.96 20.59
C THR A 27 4.80 10.78 21.08
N GLU A 28 5.15 10.71 22.37
CA GLU A 28 6.18 11.51 23.05
C GLU A 28 7.58 11.36 22.40
N ASN A 29 7.76 11.89 21.20
CA ASN A 29 8.91 11.73 20.33
C ASN A 29 9.27 10.26 20.01
N ALA A 30 8.29 9.37 19.86
CA ALA A 30 8.57 7.95 19.57
C ALA A 30 9.40 7.76 18.29
N ALA A 31 9.23 8.63 17.29
CA ALA A 31 10.00 8.57 16.05
C ALA A 31 11.48 8.97 16.22
N LEU A 32 11.80 9.79 17.23
CA LEU A 32 13.17 10.20 17.56
C LEU A 32 13.84 9.20 18.51
N ASN A 33 13.06 8.54 19.36
CA ASN A 33 13.57 7.58 20.35
C ASN A 33 13.81 6.17 19.77
N GLY A 34 13.60 5.98 18.46
CA GLY A 34 13.76 4.67 17.80
C GLY A 34 12.72 3.64 18.26
N HIS A 35 11.62 4.09 18.87
CA HIS A 35 10.58 3.20 19.33
C HIS A 35 9.79 2.68 18.12
N ARG A 36 9.52 1.37 18.11
CA ARG A 36 8.71 0.75 17.06
C ARG A 36 7.26 1.13 17.32
N LEU A 37 6.74 2.04 16.50
CA LEU A 37 5.34 2.44 16.53
C LEU A 37 4.45 1.30 16.03
N ASN A 38 3.52 0.84 16.87
CA ASN A 38 2.43 -0.02 16.49
C ASN A 38 1.15 0.81 16.29
N ILE A 39 0.73 0.98 15.03
CA ILE A 39 -0.35 1.90 14.63
C ILE A 39 -1.64 1.67 15.42
N TYR A 40 -2.00 0.42 15.74
CA TYR A 40 -3.28 0.14 16.39
C TYR A 40 -3.25 0.22 17.91
N ASP A 41 -2.09 -0.06 18.51
CA ASP A 41 -1.92 -0.08 19.96
C ASP A 41 -1.51 1.30 20.49
N ASP A 42 -0.67 2.01 19.74
CA ASP A 42 -0.07 3.27 20.18
C ASP A 42 -0.87 4.50 19.76
N LEU A 43 -1.76 4.38 18.76
CA LEU A 43 -2.53 5.50 18.23
C LEU A 43 -4.03 5.27 18.36
N GLY A 44 -4.74 6.27 18.88
CA GLY A 44 -6.19 6.31 18.86
C GLY A 44 -6.75 6.47 17.44
N MET A 45 -8.05 6.19 17.26
CA MET A 45 -8.71 6.29 15.96
C MET A 45 -8.58 7.67 15.32
N GLU A 46 -8.78 8.75 16.08
CA GLU A 46 -8.64 10.13 15.58
C GLU A 46 -7.22 10.45 15.11
N GLN A 47 -6.22 9.97 15.85
CA GLN A 47 -4.80 10.16 15.51
C GLN A 47 -4.45 9.41 14.21
N ARG A 48 -4.94 8.18 14.05
CA ARG A 48 -4.78 7.40 12.80
C ARG A 48 -5.43 8.11 11.61
N MET A 49 -6.67 8.57 11.76
CA MET A 49 -7.34 9.35 10.72
C MET A 49 -6.56 10.61 10.35
N GLY A 50 -6.04 11.32 11.35
CA GLY A 50 -5.18 12.49 11.13
C GLY A 50 -3.89 12.16 10.36
N LEU A 51 -3.30 10.97 10.58
CA LEU A 51 -2.15 10.50 9.80
C LEU A 51 -2.53 10.18 8.36
N TYR A 52 -3.65 9.50 8.12
CA TYR A 52 -4.09 9.17 6.75
C TYR A 52 -4.37 10.44 5.94
N GLU A 53 -5.02 11.44 6.53
CA GLU A 53 -5.23 12.73 5.86
C GLU A 53 -3.92 13.46 5.56
N THR A 54 -2.95 13.39 6.47
CA THR A 54 -1.60 13.93 6.22
C THR A 54 -0.92 13.19 5.07
N LEU A 55 -1.07 11.86 5.02
CA LEU A 55 -0.47 11.00 4.01
C LEU A 55 -1.02 11.25 2.61
N LYS A 56 -2.32 11.54 2.48
CA LYS A 56 -2.94 11.91 1.19
C LYS A 56 -2.34 13.18 0.60
N LEU A 57 -1.95 14.13 1.46
CA LEU A 57 -1.41 15.43 1.06
C LEU A 57 0.12 15.45 0.92
N ALA A 58 0.80 14.37 1.32
CA ALA A 58 2.25 14.31 1.31
C ALA A 58 2.81 14.36 -0.13
N ARG A 59 3.63 15.38 -0.42
CA ARG A 59 4.16 15.65 -1.77
C ARG A 59 5.46 14.90 -2.10
N TYR A 60 6.14 14.38 -1.09
CA TYR A 60 7.46 13.75 -1.21
C TYR A 60 7.39 12.27 -0.85
N LEU A 61 6.57 11.53 -1.59
CA LEU A 61 6.57 10.07 -1.55
C LEU A 61 7.05 9.53 -2.89
N PRO A 62 7.84 8.43 -2.89
CA PRO A 62 8.19 7.77 -4.13
C PRO A 62 6.93 7.27 -4.82
N LYS A 63 7.00 7.14 -6.15
CA LYS A 63 5.96 6.45 -6.92
C LYS A 63 5.73 5.07 -6.33
N LEU A 64 4.47 4.75 -6.05
CA LEU A 64 4.09 3.42 -5.56
C LEU A 64 3.50 2.59 -6.68
N THR A 65 4.00 1.38 -6.83
CA THR A 65 3.46 0.39 -7.77
C THR A 65 2.82 -0.75 -6.99
N PHE A 66 1.53 -0.97 -7.20
CA PHE A 66 0.78 -2.06 -6.62
C PHE A 66 0.57 -3.15 -7.67
N CYS A 67 0.93 -4.38 -7.35
CA CYS A 67 0.63 -5.54 -8.18
C CYS A 67 -0.52 -6.31 -7.53
N LEU A 68 -1.68 -6.30 -8.17
CA LEU A 68 -2.89 -6.96 -7.69
C LEU A 68 -3.06 -8.32 -8.34
N PHE A 69 -3.21 -9.31 -7.48
CA PHE A 69 -3.64 -10.63 -7.89
C PHE A 69 -5.18 -10.63 -8.04
N GLU A 70 -5.66 -11.36 -9.05
CA GLU A 70 -7.09 -11.58 -9.23
C GLU A 70 -7.71 -12.22 -7.98
N GLN A 71 -9.00 -11.94 -7.75
CA GLN A 71 -9.78 -12.41 -6.59
C GLN A 71 -9.34 -11.83 -5.23
N THR A 72 -8.43 -10.85 -5.20
CA THR A 72 -8.14 -10.14 -3.95
C THR A 72 -9.25 -9.15 -3.60
N GLY A 73 -9.66 -9.14 -2.33
CA GLY A 73 -10.60 -8.15 -1.79
C GLY A 73 -10.05 -6.71 -1.77
N LEU A 74 -8.78 -6.52 -2.17
CA LEU A 74 -8.12 -5.22 -2.24
C LEU A 74 -8.57 -4.38 -3.43
N THR A 75 -9.19 -4.99 -4.44
CA THR A 75 -9.66 -4.30 -5.65
C THR A 75 -10.62 -3.14 -5.32
N SER A 76 -11.49 -3.31 -4.32
CA SER A 76 -12.41 -2.26 -3.84
C SER A 76 -11.70 -1.16 -3.05
N SER A 77 -10.51 -1.44 -2.51
CA SER A 77 -9.72 -0.52 -1.68
C SER A 77 -8.72 0.30 -2.49
N ILE A 78 -8.75 0.25 -3.81
CA ILE A 78 -7.72 0.89 -4.65
C ILE A 78 -8.21 2.13 -5.37
N SER A 79 -9.53 2.27 -5.49
CA SER A 79 -10.14 3.50 -6.00
C SER A 79 -9.77 4.74 -5.18
N HIS A 80 -9.60 4.60 -3.86
CA HIS A 80 -9.22 5.72 -2.99
C HIS A 80 -7.77 6.18 -3.19
N LEU A 81 -6.91 5.41 -3.87
CA LEU A 81 -5.53 5.84 -4.15
C LEU A 81 -5.50 7.11 -5.00
N ARG A 82 -6.57 7.41 -5.75
CA ARG A 82 -6.73 8.66 -6.50
C ARG A 82 -6.78 9.92 -5.62
N GLU A 83 -7.05 9.77 -4.33
CA GLU A 83 -7.08 10.89 -3.37
C GLU A 83 -5.67 11.33 -2.95
N TYR A 84 -4.66 10.51 -3.22
CA TYR A 84 -3.28 10.80 -2.85
C TYR A 84 -2.61 11.70 -3.89
N GLN A 85 -1.81 12.66 -3.44
CA GLN A 85 -1.02 13.53 -4.33
C GLN A 85 0.20 12.84 -4.94
N MET A 86 0.56 11.65 -4.47
CA MET A 86 1.66 10.85 -5.02
C MET A 86 1.23 10.02 -6.23
N GLU A 87 2.19 9.75 -7.13
CA GLU A 87 1.94 8.89 -8.29
C GLU A 87 1.76 7.44 -7.84
N CYS A 88 0.60 6.86 -8.16
CA CYS A 88 0.28 5.46 -7.91
C CYS A 88 0.01 4.74 -9.22
N GLU A 89 0.68 3.61 -9.42
CA GLU A 89 0.45 2.71 -10.55
C GLU A 89 -0.09 1.38 -10.05
N VAL A 90 -1.20 0.95 -10.63
CA VAL A 90 -1.83 -0.33 -10.29
C VAL A 90 -1.71 -1.24 -11.49
N THR A 91 -1.02 -2.36 -11.28
CA THR A 91 -0.84 -3.40 -12.28
C THR A 91 -1.60 -4.63 -11.86
N HIS A 92 -2.21 -5.31 -12.83
CA HIS A 92 -2.85 -6.61 -12.61
C HIS A 92 -1.91 -7.72 -13.05
N THR A 93 -1.89 -8.82 -12.30
CA THR A 93 -1.13 -9.99 -12.72
C THR A 93 -1.76 -10.61 -13.97
N VAL A 94 -0.97 -10.76 -15.02
CA VAL A 94 -1.35 -11.47 -16.26
C VAL A 94 -1.28 -13.00 -16.09
N PHE A 95 -0.80 -13.48 -14.94
CA PHE A 95 -0.61 -14.89 -14.65
C PHE A 95 -1.60 -15.34 -13.57
N ILE A 96 -2.44 -16.32 -13.91
CA ILE A 96 -3.34 -16.98 -12.98
C ILE A 96 -2.75 -18.36 -12.66
N ARG A 97 -2.75 -18.72 -11.37
CA ARG A 97 -2.29 -20.04 -10.92
C ARG A 97 -3.49 -20.96 -10.83
N GLU A 98 -3.70 -21.78 -11.85
CA GLU A 98 -4.73 -22.80 -11.83
C GLU A 98 -4.23 -24.05 -11.08
N TYR A 99 -5.01 -24.50 -10.10
CA TYR A 99 -4.78 -25.77 -9.43
C TYR A 99 -5.74 -26.81 -10.00
N SER A 100 -5.20 -27.89 -10.55
CA SER A 100 -6.03 -29.04 -10.92
C SER A 100 -6.52 -29.72 -9.64
N ALA A 101 -7.84 -29.75 -9.44
CA ALA A 101 -8.47 -30.52 -8.37
C ALA A 101 -8.16 -32.03 -8.45
N TRP A 102 -7.68 -32.50 -9.62
CA TRP A 102 -7.39 -33.90 -9.90
C TRP A 102 -5.91 -34.26 -9.73
N HIS A 103 -5.00 -33.28 -9.65
CA HIS A 103 -3.55 -33.50 -9.50
C HIS A 103 -2.95 -32.57 -8.44
N PRO A 104 -3.22 -32.82 -7.15
CA PRO A 104 -2.63 -32.05 -6.06
C PRO A 104 -1.14 -32.37 -5.96
N GLY A 105 -0.30 -31.59 -6.65
CA GLY A 105 1.16 -31.72 -6.56
C GLY A 105 1.94 -31.44 -7.86
N SER A 106 1.29 -31.44 -9.03
CA SER A 106 1.95 -31.08 -10.29
C SER A 106 1.83 -29.58 -10.54
N GLY A 107 2.78 -28.80 -10.02
CA GLY A 107 2.85 -27.37 -10.32
C GLY A 107 3.35 -27.16 -11.75
N TRP A 108 2.46 -26.80 -12.67
CA TRP A 108 2.87 -26.23 -13.97
C TRP A 108 2.66 -24.71 -13.95
N VAL A 109 3.57 -24.00 -14.61
CA VAL A 109 3.51 -22.56 -14.85
C VAL A 109 3.02 -22.36 -16.27
N THR A 110 1.92 -21.65 -16.46
CA THR A 110 1.44 -21.26 -17.79
C THR A 110 1.95 -19.86 -18.13
N LYS A 111 2.56 -19.75 -19.30
CA LYS A 111 3.17 -18.56 -19.91
C LYS A 111 2.11 -17.49 -20.20
N GLY A 112 2.37 -16.24 -19.81
CA GLY A 112 1.48 -15.10 -20.03
C GLY A 112 1.61 -14.60 -21.46
N ASN A 113 0.46 -14.37 -22.12
CA ASN A 113 0.41 -13.73 -23.43
C ASN A 113 0.63 -12.23 -23.28
N LEU A 114 1.64 -11.74 -23.98
CA LEU A 114 2.13 -10.36 -23.94
C LEU A 114 1.42 -9.53 -25.02
N ASP A 115 0.08 -9.48 -25.01
CA ASP A 115 -0.69 -8.76 -26.05
C ASP A 115 -1.75 -7.77 -25.51
N LEU A 116 -1.83 -7.53 -24.20
CA LEU A 116 -2.80 -6.59 -23.63
C LEU A 116 -2.11 -5.46 -22.83
N LEU A 117 -1.19 -4.75 -23.49
CA LEU A 117 -0.87 -3.36 -23.15
C LEU A 117 -1.96 -2.43 -23.72
N GLY A 118 -3.21 -2.70 -23.32
CA GLY A 118 -4.32 -1.78 -23.50
C GLY A 118 -4.29 -0.77 -22.35
N ARG A 119 -3.62 0.36 -22.58
CA ARG A 119 -3.60 1.54 -21.70
C ARG A 119 -4.98 1.76 -21.07
N THR A 120 -5.10 1.49 -19.77
CA THR A 120 -6.15 2.09 -18.95
C THR A 120 -5.49 3.21 -18.16
N LEU A 121 -5.38 4.37 -18.81
CA LEU A 121 -5.10 5.62 -18.12
C LEU A 121 -6.37 5.99 -17.34
N LEU A 122 -6.19 6.19 -16.03
CA LEU A 122 -7.21 6.81 -15.18
C LEU A 122 -7.35 8.30 -15.45
#